data_AF-A0A3R7AYY3-F1
#
_entry.id   AF-A0A3R7AYY3-F1
#
_cell.length_a   1.000
_cell.length_b   1.000
_cell.length_c   1.000
_cell.angle_alpha   90.00
_cell.angle_beta   90.00
_cell.angle_gamma   90.00
#
_symmetry.space_group_name_H-M   'P 1'
#
loop_
_entity.id
_entity.type
_entity.pdbx_description
1 polymer ?
#
loop_
_entity_poly.entity_id
_entity_poly.type
_entity_poly.pdbx_seq_one_letter_code
_entity_poly.pdbx_strand_id
1 'polypeptide(L)'
;MELMRMMIDTEKWERLSVDTTNNIWRLLESRSGFTLTQPIPPCPSSSSPHTPKAWSNPFQGGAARSRYINVPSMEKFVATCGQTCRGEADDQAATQQMDHPNVNATPDEQELVQFGSMHVVTWSTYSGFLRVCGQYVKWVHEMAWVRTHLYAHLLAVFEFNLYTIFRRCCPDASISRLLARQTPTDLACHHLRDWVLVQNQQNHPPHHLPPDGPSDDDTLVRRILAVESVAFQWHVLSTIIAAHDQQRHDVLALVVHEARAYVYAGLVPQAIQAAGIPRLIEHATWDVVGTRHNEYVVTLVRHCGLFWGSAVPVAVRDELWAVVVRAVMEALVDGYANVKKCSAEGRALMSMDLMALQNGLDLINHTVSEHRWGRAYVHNYIKAYYFQEPELLAFIDANKS
;
A
#
# COMPACT_ATOMS: atom_id res chain seq x y z
N MET A 1 3.73 -13.59 18.56
CA MET A 1 3.46 -12.23 19.05
C MET A 1 4.75 -11.45 19.30
N GLU A 2 5.63 -11.89 20.20
CA GLU A 2 6.86 -11.14 20.54
C GLU A 2 7.89 -11.08 19.39
N LEU A 3 8.03 -12.16 18.62
CA LEU A 3 8.84 -12.19 17.40
C LEU A 3 8.33 -11.21 16.32
N MET A 4 7.01 -11.06 16.22
CA MET A 4 6.35 -10.19 15.25
C MET A 4 6.42 -8.72 15.67
N ARG A 5 6.26 -8.45 16.97
CA ARG A 5 6.52 -7.11 17.54
C ARG A 5 7.97 -6.69 17.33
N MET A 6 8.93 -7.57 17.62
CA MET A 6 10.35 -7.30 17.31
C MET A 6 10.59 -7.13 15.81
N MET A 7 9.86 -7.84 14.94
CA MET A 7 9.97 -7.68 13.49
C MET A 7 9.54 -6.29 13.01
N ILE A 8 8.53 -5.69 13.67
CA ILE A 8 8.02 -4.33 13.43
C ILE A 8 8.94 -3.27 14.07
N ASP A 9 9.46 -3.54 15.26
CA ASP A 9 10.35 -2.63 15.99
C ASP A 9 11.77 -2.56 15.37
N THR A 10 12.16 -3.58 14.59
CA THR A 10 13.48 -3.66 13.92
C THR A 10 13.44 -3.23 12.45
N GLU A 11 12.35 -2.63 11.99
CA GLU A 11 12.15 -2.26 10.59
C GLU A 11 13.06 -1.11 10.17
N LYS A 12 14.21 -1.48 9.60
CA LYS A 12 14.86 -0.64 8.59
C LYS A 12 14.00 -0.73 7.34
N TRP A 13 13.19 0.29 7.10
CA TRP A 13 12.32 0.46 5.93
C TRP A 13 13.14 0.69 4.65
N GLU A 14 14.10 -0.18 4.38
CA GLU A 14 14.96 -0.18 3.21
C GLU A 14 14.33 -1.07 2.14
N ARG A 15 14.31 -0.57 0.89
CA ARG A 15 13.73 -1.26 -0.27
C ARG A 15 14.66 -2.37 -0.73
N LEU A 16 14.08 -3.54 -1.04
CA LEU A 16 14.79 -4.67 -1.63
C LEU A 16 14.20 -5.03 -3.00
N SER A 17 15.07 -5.36 -3.96
CA SER A 17 14.68 -5.93 -5.25
C SER A 17 14.50 -7.45 -5.11
N VAL A 18 13.33 -7.95 -5.49
CA VAL A 18 13.01 -9.37 -5.53
C VAL A 18 12.56 -9.76 -6.93
N ASP A 19 13.24 -10.72 -7.56
CA ASP A 19 12.75 -11.32 -8.79
C ASP A 19 11.53 -12.21 -8.48
N THR A 20 10.34 -11.67 -8.71
CA THR A 20 9.06 -12.38 -8.56
C THR A 20 8.55 -12.95 -9.88
N THR A 21 9.27 -12.75 -10.99
CA THR A 21 8.75 -13.04 -12.33
C THR A 21 8.51 -14.52 -12.59
N ASN A 22 9.03 -15.43 -11.76
CA ASN A 22 8.91 -16.86 -12.08
C ASN A 22 8.55 -17.85 -10.96
N ASN A 23 8.48 -17.50 -9.67
CA ASN A 23 7.77 -18.35 -8.68
C ASN A 23 7.76 -17.78 -7.24
N ILE A 24 6.60 -17.38 -6.70
CA ILE A 24 6.45 -17.12 -5.25
C ILE A 24 6.84 -18.36 -4.43
N TRP A 25 6.58 -19.56 -4.94
CA TRP A 25 6.99 -20.79 -4.27
C TRP A 25 8.50 -20.91 -4.14
N ARG A 26 9.29 -20.65 -5.19
CA ARG A 26 10.76 -20.65 -5.11
C ARG A 26 11.28 -19.61 -4.13
N LEU A 27 10.63 -18.45 -4.09
CA LEU A 27 10.99 -17.41 -3.13
C LEU A 27 10.77 -17.91 -1.69
N LEU A 28 9.62 -18.52 -1.40
CA LEU A 28 9.34 -19.13 -0.10
C LEU A 28 10.31 -20.27 0.22
N GLU A 29 10.63 -21.13 -0.74
CA GLU A 29 11.59 -22.24 -0.57
C GLU A 29 12.98 -21.72 -0.20
N SER A 30 13.48 -20.72 -0.95
CA SER A 30 14.80 -20.11 -0.71
C SER A 30 14.92 -19.49 0.67
N ARG A 31 13.83 -18.87 1.18
CA ARG A 31 13.85 -18.15 2.45
C ARG A 31 13.48 -19.02 3.64
N SER A 32 12.62 -20.01 3.47
CA SER A 32 12.27 -20.98 4.52
C SER A 32 13.28 -22.12 4.65
N GLY A 33 14.09 -22.37 3.62
CA GLY A 33 15.09 -23.43 3.59
C GLY A 33 14.50 -24.82 3.32
N PHE A 34 13.31 -24.89 2.72
CA PHE A 34 12.61 -26.15 2.43
C PHE A 34 12.11 -26.17 0.99
N THR A 35 12.30 -27.29 0.28
CA THR A 35 11.73 -27.52 -1.06
C THR A 35 10.35 -28.15 -0.93
N LEU A 36 9.35 -27.55 -1.58
CA LEU A 36 7.95 -27.98 -1.56
C LEU A 36 7.74 -28.96 -2.72
N THR A 37 8.00 -30.24 -2.49
CA THR A 37 8.14 -31.22 -3.57
C THR A 37 6.85 -31.71 -4.23
N GLN A 38 5.63 -31.31 -3.81
CA GLN A 38 4.36 -31.74 -4.44
C GLN A 38 3.24 -30.69 -4.27
N PRO A 39 2.19 -30.66 -5.12
CA PRO A 39 0.99 -29.85 -4.87
C PRO A 39 0.26 -30.29 -3.60
N ILE A 40 -0.33 -29.34 -2.87
CA ILE A 40 -1.09 -29.59 -1.63
C ILE A 40 -2.22 -30.60 -1.91
N PRO A 41 -2.23 -31.79 -1.29
CA PRO A 41 -3.31 -32.75 -1.49
C PRO A 41 -4.66 -32.15 -1.06
N PRO A 42 -5.81 -32.46 -1.65
CA PRO A 42 -7.10 -31.99 -1.15
C PRO A 42 -7.36 -32.46 0.30
N CYS A 43 -8.17 -31.70 1.06
CA CYS A 43 -8.59 -32.11 2.40
C CYS A 43 -9.34 -33.45 2.34
N PRO A 44 -8.96 -34.48 3.13
CA PRO A 44 -9.74 -35.71 3.22
C PRO A 44 -11.11 -35.38 3.85
N SER A 45 -12.18 -35.78 3.19
CA SER A 45 -13.58 -35.50 3.57
C SER A 45 -14.06 -36.26 4.81
N SER A 46 -13.22 -37.12 5.40
CA SER A 46 -13.58 -37.89 6.59
C SER A 46 -12.35 -38.26 7.42
N SER A 47 -12.04 -37.42 8.39
CA SER A 47 -11.36 -37.91 9.60
C SER A 47 -12.02 -37.26 10.79
N SER A 48 -12.74 -38.06 11.57
CA SER A 48 -13.35 -37.67 12.83
C SER A 48 -12.31 -36.94 13.69
N PRO A 49 -12.54 -35.68 14.09
CA PRO A 49 -11.56 -34.94 14.85
C PRO A 49 -11.53 -35.49 16.28
N HIS A 50 -10.39 -36.04 16.69
CA HIS A 50 -10.04 -36.03 18.11
C HIS A 50 -9.71 -34.59 18.49
N THR A 51 -10.74 -33.83 18.84
CA THR A 51 -10.57 -32.51 19.44
C THR A 51 -9.88 -32.67 20.79
N PRO A 52 -8.71 -32.05 21.02
CA PRO A 52 -8.20 -31.94 22.38
C PRO A 52 -9.20 -31.12 23.19
N LYS A 53 -9.74 -31.71 24.27
CA LYS A 53 -10.83 -31.14 25.10
C LYS A 53 -10.48 -29.82 25.80
N ALA A 54 -9.26 -29.33 25.68
CA ALA A 54 -8.86 -28.00 26.11
C ALA A 54 -7.69 -27.51 25.26
N TRP A 55 -7.86 -26.35 24.62
CA TRP A 55 -6.77 -25.59 24.02
C TRP A 55 -5.94 -24.96 25.14
N SER A 56 -4.77 -25.52 25.41
CA SER A 56 -3.76 -24.90 26.26
C SER A 56 -2.71 -24.24 25.36
N ASN A 57 -2.31 -23.02 25.70
CA ASN A 57 -1.25 -22.31 25.01
C ASN A 57 0.02 -23.19 25.01
N PRO A 58 0.56 -23.58 23.83
CA PRO A 58 1.74 -24.45 23.74
C PRO A 58 3.01 -23.81 24.32
N PHE A 59 2.95 -22.52 24.68
CA PHE A 59 4.02 -21.75 25.30
C PHE A 59 3.77 -21.43 26.79
N GLN A 60 2.65 -21.84 27.41
CA GLN A 60 2.38 -21.62 28.84
C GLN A 60 2.86 -22.79 29.71
N GLY A 61 4.01 -22.59 30.35
CA GLY A 61 4.31 -23.00 31.73
C GLY A 61 4.08 -24.45 32.18
N GLY A 62 5.19 -25.20 32.31
CA GLY A 62 5.40 -26.12 33.44
C GLY A 62 5.23 -27.60 33.14
N ALA A 63 3.99 -28.08 33.01
CA ALA A 63 3.71 -29.52 33.13
C ALA A 63 3.87 -30.33 31.82
N ALA A 64 3.73 -29.71 30.65
CA ALA A 64 3.85 -30.40 29.37
C ALA A 64 5.30 -30.55 28.88
N ARG A 65 6.26 -29.79 29.44
CA ARG A 65 7.69 -29.82 29.05
C ARG A 65 8.36 -31.18 29.24
N SER A 66 7.88 -32.00 30.18
CA SER A 66 8.44 -33.33 30.43
C SER A 66 8.06 -34.39 29.39
N ARG A 67 7.11 -34.09 28.49
CA ARG A 67 6.73 -34.97 27.36
C ARG A 67 7.32 -34.57 26.02
N TYR A 68 7.92 -33.39 25.92
CA TYR A 68 8.65 -33.01 24.71
C TYR A 68 10.06 -33.59 24.79
N ILE A 69 10.45 -34.31 23.75
CA ILE A 69 11.83 -34.76 23.57
C ILE A 69 12.68 -33.49 23.56
N ASN A 70 13.65 -33.43 24.46
CA ASN A 70 14.58 -32.32 24.55
C ASN A 70 15.47 -32.37 23.29
N VAL A 71 15.13 -31.56 22.29
CA VAL A 71 15.95 -31.40 21.08
C VAL A 71 17.05 -30.40 21.44
N PRO A 72 18.33 -30.80 21.42
CA PRO A 72 19.42 -29.88 21.70
C PRO A 72 19.34 -28.72 20.72
N SER A 73 19.18 -27.50 21.25
CA SER A 73 19.49 -26.22 20.60
C SER A 73 19.42 -26.19 19.07
N MET A 74 18.32 -25.67 18.51
CA MET A 74 18.30 -25.06 17.15
C MET A 74 18.98 -25.89 16.04
N GLU A 75 18.85 -27.20 16.05
CA GLU A 75 19.13 -27.98 14.84
C GLU A 75 18.04 -27.63 13.83
N LYS A 76 18.42 -26.85 12.81
CA LYS A 76 17.68 -26.78 11.54
C LYS A 76 17.28 -28.21 11.21
N PHE A 77 15.99 -28.49 11.13
CA PHE A 77 15.49 -29.77 10.62
C PHE A 77 15.91 -29.88 9.15
N VAL A 78 17.12 -30.36 8.90
CA VAL A 78 17.56 -30.78 7.57
C VAL A 78 16.85 -32.10 7.31
N ALA A 79 15.85 -32.06 6.42
CA ALA A 79 15.34 -33.30 5.85
C ALA A 79 16.52 -33.96 5.12
N THR A 80 16.82 -35.21 5.45
CA THR A 80 17.78 -36.03 4.72
C THR A 80 17.36 -36.12 3.26
N CYS A 81 17.89 -35.22 2.43
CA CYS A 81 17.86 -35.36 1.00
C CYS A 81 18.78 -36.54 0.65
N GLY A 82 18.28 -37.49 -0.13
CA GLY A 82 19.11 -38.54 -0.72
C GLY A 82 20.32 -37.90 -1.39
N GLN A 83 21.50 -38.49 -1.14
CA GLN A 83 22.79 -37.98 -1.55
C GLN A 83 22.80 -37.51 -3.01
N THR A 84 23.08 -36.21 -3.19
CA THR A 84 23.65 -35.45 -4.34
C THR A 84 22.97 -34.08 -4.28
N CYS A 85 23.59 -33.00 -3.79
CA CYS A 85 24.79 -32.39 -4.34
C CYS A 85 25.50 -31.59 -3.24
N ARG A 86 26.83 -31.76 -3.20
CA ARG A 86 27.79 -30.88 -2.52
C ARG A 86 27.84 -29.54 -3.25
N GLY A 87 27.89 -28.45 -2.50
CA GLY A 87 28.19 -27.12 -3.02
C GLY A 87 27.83 -26.03 -2.03
N GLU A 88 28.63 -25.89 -0.98
CA GLU A 88 28.70 -24.63 -0.23
C GLU A 88 29.29 -23.57 -1.18
N ALA A 89 28.47 -22.64 -1.67
CA ALA A 89 28.93 -21.42 -2.32
C ALA A 89 27.87 -20.31 -2.25
N ASP A 90 28.31 -19.19 -1.68
CA ASP A 90 27.92 -17.80 -2.01
C ASP A 90 26.61 -17.20 -1.48
N ASP A 91 26.62 -16.88 -0.18
CA ASP A 91 25.83 -15.79 0.43
C ASP A 91 26.44 -14.38 0.15
N GLN A 92 27.32 -14.26 -0.86
CA GLN A 92 27.95 -12.98 -1.28
C GLN A 92 27.60 -12.54 -2.72
N ALA A 93 26.75 -13.29 -3.44
CA ALA A 93 26.51 -13.04 -4.87
C ALA A 93 25.44 -11.97 -5.19
N ALA A 94 24.83 -11.32 -4.21
CA ALA A 94 23.80 -10.29 -4.47
C ALA A 94 24.34 -8.85 -4.58
N THR A 95 25.67 -8.66 -4.69
CA THR A 95 26.28 -7.31 -4.72
C THR A 95 27.10 -7.00 -5.98
N GLN A 96 27.19 -7.88 -6.97
CA GLN A 96 27.97 -7.58 -8.19
C GLN A 96 27.32 -8.14 -9.45
N GLN A 97 26.43 -7.36 -10.05
CA GLN A 97 26.15 -7.41 -11.49
C GLN A 97 25.51 -6.08 -11.92
N MET A 98 26.31 -5.03 -11.93
CA MET A 98 26.06 -3.84 -12.74
C MET A 98 27.35 -3.58 -13.51
N ASP A 99 27.40 -4.00 -14.76
CA ASP A 99 28.27 -3.40 -15.77
C ASP A 99 27.81 -3.89 -17.15
N HIS A 100 26.88 -3.13 -17.73
CA HIS A 100 26.80 -2.70 -19.13
C HIS A 100 25.40 -2.12 -19.39
N PRO A 101 25.23 -0.79 -19.49
CA PRO A 101 23.93 -0.20 -19.78
C PRO A 101 23.54 -0.47 -21.24
N ASN A 102 22.37 -1.07 -21.44
CA ASN A 102 21.77 -1.26 -22.75
C ASN A 102 21.28 0.10 -23.26
N VAL A 103 21.93 0.64 -24.30
CA VAL A 103 21.75 2.02 -24.81
C VAL A 103 20.34 2.27 -25.38
N ASN A 104 19.53 1.23 -25.55
CA ASN A 104 18.17 1.31 -26.11
C ASN A 104 17.04 0.96 -25.13
N ALA A 105 17.32 0.77 -23.84
CA ALA A 105 16.27 0.47 -22.85
C ALA A 105 15.37 1.70 -22.62
N THR A 106 14.05 1.50 -22.54
CA THR A 106 13.09 2.56 -22.19
C THR A 106 13.39 3.09 -20.77
N PRO A 107 12.94 4.30 -20.38
CA PRO A 107 13.15 4.82 -19.03
C PRO A 107 12.66 3.84 -17.94
N ASP A 108 11.53 3.18 -18.21
CA ASP A 108 10.96 2.16 -17.34
C ASP A 108 11.81 0.89 -17.29
N GLU A 109 12.41 0.44 -18.40
CA GLU A 109 13.32 -0.70 -18.43
C GLU A 109 14.68 -0.39 -17.77
N GLN A 110 15.20 0.82 -17.94
CA GLN A 110 16.43 1.27 -17.27
C GLN A 110 16.23 1.38 -15.75
N GLU A 111 15.06 1.85 -15.30
CA GLU A 111 14.68 1.87 -13.90
C GLU A 111 14.32 0.46 -13.36
N LEU A 112 13.69 -0.42 -14.15
CA LEU A 112 13.49 -1.83 -13.77
C LEU A 112 14.83 -2.56 -13.59
N VAL A 113 15.81 -2.24 -14.44
CA VAL A 113 17.20 -2.73 -14.34
C VAL A 113 17.93 -2.12 -13.15
N GLN A 114 17.64 -0.87 -12.78
CA GLN A 114 18.23 -0.21 -11.61
C GLN A 114 17.58 -0.60 -10.28
N PHE A 115 16.30 -1.02 -10.28
CA PHE A 115 15.49 -1.23 -9.06
C PHE A 115 14.88 -2.63 -8.89
N GLY A 116 14.99 -3.51 -9.89
CA GLY A 116 14.95 -4.97 -9.79
C GLY A 116 13.67 -5.69 -9.33
N SER A 117 12.52 -5.01 -9.14
CA SER A 117 11.24 -5.67 -8.83
C SER A 117 9.99 -4.81 -9.01
N MET A 118 8.89 -5.44 -9.43
CA MET A 118 7.53 -4.87 -9.42
C MET A 118 6.93 -4.73 -8.02
N HIS A 119 7.47 -5.44 -7.01
CA HIS A 119 6.96 -5.37 -5.65
C HIS A 119 7.94 -4.66 -4.73
N VAL A 120 7.39 -3.96 -3.75
CA VAL A 120 8.16 -3.27 -2.72
C VAL A 120 8.24 -4.19 -1.52
N VAL A 121 9.45 -4.55 -1.12
CA VAL A 121 9.67 -5.42 0.03
C VAL A 121 10.69 -4.79 0.97
N THR A 122 10.41 -4.84 2.27
CA THR A 122 11.33 -4.46 3.34
C THR A 122 12.15 -5.65 3.82
N TRP A 123 13.22 -5.43 4.58
CA TRP A 123 13.98 -6.54 5.19
C TRP A 123 13.11 -7.44 6.09
N SER A 124 12.22 -6.84 6.88
CA SER A 124 11.30 -7.56 7.78
C SER A 124 10.30 -8.42 6.99
N THR A 125 9.75 -7.89 5.91
CA THR A 125 8.80 -8.62 5.08
C THR A 125 9.49 -9.67 4.23
N TYR A 126 10.64 -9.33 3.67
CA TYR A 126 11.42 -10.21 2.81
C TYR A 126 11.99 -11.40 3.57
N SER A 127 12.62 -11.18 4.72
CA SER A 127 13.27 -12.25 5.45
C SER A 127 12.39 -12.83 6.57
N GLY A 128 11.60 -12.01 7.26
CA GLY A 128 10.84 -12.43 8.44
C GLY A 128 9.51 -13.07 8.06
N PHE A 129 8.65 -12.30 7.38
CA PHE A 129 7.33 -12.78 6.98
C PHE A 129 7.40 -13.98 6.03
N LEU A 130 8.26 -13.95 4.99
CA LEU A 130 8.40 -15.09 4.07
C LEU A 130 8.90 -16.38 4.75
N ARG A 131 9.79 -16.26 5.76
CA ARG A 131 10.20 -17.42 6.58
C ARG A 131 9.02 -18.01 7.33
N VAL A 132 8.20 -17.17 7.95
CA VAL A 132 6.98 -17.60 8.65
C VAL A 132 6.02 -18.27 7.68
N CYS A 133 5.73 -17.65 6.53
CA CYS A 133 4.90 -18.24 5.49
C CYS A 133 5.39 -19.62 5.06
N GLY A 134 6.67 -19.76 4.69
CA GLY A 134 7.20 -21.06 4.26
C GLY A 134 7.16 -22.13 5.37
N GLN A 135 7.36 -21.76 6.63
CA GLN A 135 7.21 -22.68 7.76
C GLN A 135 5.77 -23.16 7.94
N TYR A 136 4.79 -22.26 7.79
CA TYR A 136 3.37 -22.59 7.84
C TYR A 136 2.94 -23.47 6.67
N VAL A 137 3.41 -23.16 5.46
CA VAL A 137 3.19 -23.99 4.27
C VAL A 137 3.72 -25.40 4.47
N LYS A 138 4.92 -25.54 5.02
CA LYS A 138 5.48 -26.86 5.35
C LYS A 138 4.56 -27.63 6.30
N TRP A 139 4.11 -27.00 7.39
CA TRP A 139 3.20 -27.66 8.32
C TRP A 139 1.86 -28.01 7.69
N VAL A 140 1.35 -27.16 6.80
CA VAL A 140 0.14 -27.44 6.01
C VAL A 140 0.33 -28.69 5.14
N HIS A 141 1.50 -28.84 4.51
CA HIS A 141 1.85 -30.04 3.73
C HIS A 141 1.89 -31.31 4.56
N GLU A 142 2.56 -31.26 5.71
CA GLU A 142 2.80 -32.43 6.57
C GLU A 142 1.57 -32.81 7.42
N MET A 143 0.76 -31.84 7.84
CA MET A 143 -0.29 -32.01 8.85
C MET A 143 -1.68 -31.75 8.28
N ALA A 144 -2.17 -32.70 7.48
CA ALA A 144 -3.43 -32.57 6.75
C ALA A 144 -4.66 -32.19 7.61
N TRP A 145 -4.69 -32.61 8.87
CA TRP A 145 -5.79 -32.44 9.81
C TRP A 145 -5.82 -31.10 10.54
N VAL A 146 -4.73 -30.32 10.52
CA VAL A 146 -4.63 -28.98 11.15
C VAL A 146 -4.60 -27.85 10.12
N ARG A 147 -4.61 -28.17 8.82
CA ARG A 147 -4.44 -27.20 7.73
C ARG A 147 -5.32 -25.97 7.87
N THR A 148 -6.61 -26.17 8.15
CA THR A 148 -7.60 -25.10 8.33
C THR A 148 -7.22 -24.14 9.45
N HIS A 149 -6.77 -24.67 10.60
CA HIS A 149 -6.29 -23.86 11.72
C HIS A 149 -4.98 -23.15 11.40
N LEU A 150 -4.04 -23.83 10.72
CA LEU A 150 -2.76 -23.22 10.31
C LEU A 150 -2.97 -22.04 9.35
N TYR A 151 -3.87 -22.19 8.38
CA TYR A 151 -4.25 -21.09 7.49
C TYR A 151 -4.91 -19.94 8.24
N ALA A 152 -5.85 -20.22 9.15
CA ALA A 152 -6.49 -19.19 9.95
C ALA A 152 -5.48 -18.40 10.80
N HIS A 153 -4.48 -19.07 11.37
CA HIS A 153 -3.40 -18.40 12.10
C HIS A 153 -2.50 -17.56 11.20
N LEU A 154 -2.14 -18.04 10.03
CA LEU A 154 -1.33 -17.28 9.07
C LEU A 154 -2.08 -16.03 8.57
N LEU A 155 -3.40 -16.14 8.39
CA LEU A 155 -4.25 -15.02 8.04
C LEU A 155 -4.36 -14.01 9.18
N ALA A 156 -4.53 -14.47 10.42
CA ALA A 156 -4.57 -13.59 11.60
C ALA A 156 -3.25 -12.82 11.80
N VAL A 157 -2.12 -13.47 11.52
CA VAL A 157 -0.77 -12.85 11.49
C VAL A 157 -0.73 -11.69 10.49
N PHE A 158 -1.27 -11.91 9.29
CA PHE A 158 -1.34 -10.87 8.26
C PHE A 158 -2.30 -9.75 8.62
N GLU A 159 -3.50 -10.06 9.10
CA GLU A 159 -4.49 -9.05 9.51
C GLU A 159 -3.95 -8.16 10.64
N PHE A 160 -3.21 -8.73 11.59
CA PHE A 160 -2.49 -7.97 12.60
C PHE A 160 -1.49 -6.99 11.96
N ASN A 161 -0.69 -7.45 10.99
CA ASN A 161 0.30 -6.61 10.33
C ASN A 161 -0.36 -5.49 9.52
N LEU A 162 -1.39 -5.82 8.75
CA LEU A 162 -2.21 -4.85 8.03
C LEU A 162 -2.79 -3.79 8.98
N TYR A 163 -3.35 -4.20 10.12
CA TYR A 163 -3.95 -3.27 11.08
C TYR A 163 -2.92 -2.35 11.72
N THR A 164 -1.77 -2.89 12.12
CA THR A 164 -0.69 -2.12 12.77
C THR A 164 -0.07 -1.10 11.81
N ILE A 165 0.24 -1.50 10.58
CA ILE A 165 0.78 -0.59 9.55
C ILE A 165 -0.25 0.46 9.15
N PHE A 166 -1.52 0.07 9.00
CA PHE A 166 -2.60 1.01 8.73
C PHE A 166 -2.74 2.07 9.83
N ARG A 167 -2.75 1.65 11.11
CA ARG A 167 -2.75 2.58 12.26
C ARG A 167 -1.53 3.48 12.32
N ARG A 168 -0.35 2.99 11.92
CA ARG A 168 0.87 3.81 11.88
C ARG A 168 0.80 4.86 10.78
N CYS A 169 0.26 4.51 9.61
CA CYS A 169 0.15 5.43 8.48
C CYS A 169 -1.01 6.43 8.61
N CYS A 170 -2.07 6.06 9.33
CA CYS A 170 -3.28 6.86 9.49
C CYS A 170 -3.45 7.32 10.95
N PRO A 171 -3.34 8.64 11.23
CA PRO A 171 -3.65 9.20 12.54
C PRO A 171 -5.07 8.86 13.02
N ASP A 172 -5.31 8.91 14.34
CA ASP A 172 -6.63 8.62 14.93
C ASP A 172 -7.77 9.47 14.35
N ALA A 173 -7.46 10.71 13.95
CA ALA A 173 -8.42 11.59 13.28
C ALA A 173 -8.85 11.04 11.91
N SER A 174 -7.91 10.48 11.14
CA SER A 174 -8.20 9.84 9.85
C SER A 174 -9.03 8.57 10.06
N ILE A 175 -8.66 7.72 11.02
CA ILE A 175 -9.45 6.53 11.37
C ILE A 175 -10.88 6.92 11.77
N SER A 176 -11.02 7.96 12.61
CA SER A 176 -12.33 8.46 13.02
C SER A 176 -13.17 8.94 11.82
N ARG A 177 -12.56 9.63 10.86
CA ARG A 177 -13.22 10.05 9.62
C ARG A 177 -13.65 8.85 8.76
N LEU A 178 -12.80 7.84 8.59
CA LEU A 178 -13.14 6.60 7.90
C LEU A 178 -14.39 5.95 8.51
N LEU A 179 -14.42 5.82 9.85
CA LEU A 179 -15.55 5.25 10.57
C LEU A 179 -16.82 6.11 10.46
N ALA A 180 -16.67 7.44 10.45
CA ALA A 180 -17.74 8.39 10.23
C ALA A 180 -18.22 8.50 8.77
N ARG A 181 -17.67 7.69 7.85
CA ARG A 181 -17.96 7.75 6.40
C ARG A 181 -17.56 9.08 5.76
N GLN A 182 -16.59 9.77 6.35
CA GLN A 182 -15.99 11.01 5.86
C GLN A 182 -14.66 10.67 5.16
N THR A 183 -14.71 9.82 4.13
CA THR A 183 -13.52 9.52 3.33
C THR A 183 -13.18 10.72 2.43
N PRO A 184 -11.91 10.92 2.05
CA PRO A 184 -11.58 11.78 0.92
C PRO A 184 -12.44 11.35 -0.28
N THR A 185 -12.98 12.33 -1.01
CA THR A 185 -14.10 12.16 -1.95
C THR A 185 -13.91 10.94 -2.89
N ASP A 186 -15.01 10.22 -3.17
CA ASP A 186 -15.10 9.02 -4.05
C ASP A 186 -14.30 7.76 -3.67
N LEU A 187 -13.58 7.74 -2.55
CA LEU A 187 -13.01 6.49 -2.04
C LEU A 187 -14.10 5.66 -1.35
N ALA A 188 -14.53 4.59 -2.04
CA ALA A 188 -15.47 3.61 -1.52
C ALA A 188 -14.80 2.66 -0.50
N CYS A 189 -14.37 3.15 0.65
CA CYS A 189 -13.69 2.37 1.70
C CYS A 189 -14.64 1.55 2.59
N HIS A 190 -15.63 0.88 2.01
CA HIS A 190 -16.67 0.17 2.75
C HIS A 190 -16.14 -1.12 3.40
N HIS A 191 -15.36 -1.93 2.68
CA HIS A 191 -14.77 -3.15 3.22
C HIS A 191 -13.74 -2.81 4.29
N LEU A 192 -12.88 -1.83 4.02
CA LEU A 192 -11.89 -1.35 4.97
C LEU A 192 -12.56 -0.85 6.24
N ARG A 193 -13.61 -0.03 6.13
CA ARG A 193 -14.34 0.49 7.30
C ARG A 193 -14.93 -0.64 8.13
N ASP A 194 -15.64 -1.56 7.49
CA ASP A 194 -16.31 -2.66 8.19
C ASP A 194 -15.29 -3.59 8.84
N TRP A 195 -14.15 -3.83 8.18
CA TRP A 195 -13.02 -4.58 8.75
C TRP A 195 -12.38 -3.84 9.94
N VAL A 196 -12.10 -2.54 9.83
CA VAL A 196 -11.53 -1.72 10.94
C VAL A 196 -12.47 -1.70 12.15
N LEU A 197 -13.79 -1.65 11.93
CA LEU A 197 -14.78 -1.76 13.01
C LEU A 197 -14.64 -3.06 13.79
N VAL A 198 -14.50 -4.19 13.08
CA VAL A 198 -14.29 -5.51 13.71
C VAL A 198 -12.96 -5.55 14.45
N GLN A 199 -11.86 -5.06 13.85
CA GLN A 199 -10.55 -5.05 14.50
C GLN A 199 -10.54 -4.19 15.78
N ASN A 200 -11.20 -3.03 15.77
CA ASN A 200 -11.35 -2.17 16.94
C ASN A 200 -12.15 -2.84 18.08
N GLN A 201 -13.18 -3.62 17.75
CA GLN A 201 -13.99 -4.35 18.73
C GLN A 201 -13.26 -5.55 19.34
N GLN A 202 -12.36 -6.18 18.58
CA GLN A 202 -11.62 -7.37 19.00
C GLN A 202 -10.50 -7.09 20.03
N ASN A 203 -10.44 -5.88 20.62
CA ASN A 203 -9.53 -5.50 21.71
C ASN A 203 -8.11 -6.04 21.50
N HIS A 204 -7.57 -5.93 20.28
CA HIS A 204 -6.12 -5.93 20.17
C HIS A 204 -5.69 -4.71 20.96
N PRO A 205 -4.97 -4.87 22.09
CA PRO A 205 -4.66 -3.74 22.94
C PRO A 205 -4.08 -2.66 22.05
N PRO A 206 -4.44 -1.38 22.24
CA PRO A 206 -3.51 -0.33 21.94
C PRO A 206 -2.35 -0.60 22.90
N HIS A 207 -1.47 -1.52 22.56
CA HIS A 207 -0.09 -1.28 22.93
C HIS A 207 0.16 0.05 22.26
N HIS A 208 0.25 1.07 23.10
CA HIS A 208 1.06 2.22 22.82
C HIS A 208 2.29 1.64 22.11
N LEU A 209 2.28 1.69 20.77
CA LEU A 209 3.51 1.79 20.02
C LEU A 209 4.23 2.88 20.82
N PRO A 210 5.39 2.55 21.44
CA PRO A 210 6.08 3.50 22.30
C PRO A 210 6.03 4.83 21.57
N PRO A 211 5.57 5.93 22.22
CA PRO A 211 5.42 7.19 21.52
C PRO A 211 6.75 7.39 20.83
N ASP A 212 6.73 7.32 19.49
CA ASP A 212 7.93 7.46 18.70
C ASP A 212 8.51 8.75 19.27
N GLY A 213 9.70 8.67 19.87
CA GLY A 213 10.44 9.87 20.20
C GLY A 213 10.47 10.73 18.93
N PRO A 214 10.71 12.04 19.02
CA PRO A 214 10.81 12.88 17.83
C PRO A 214 12.02 12.44 17.00
N SER A 215 11.87 11.34 16.28
CA SER A 215 12.76 10.81 15.28
C SER A 215 12.22 11.41 14.02
N ASP A 216 13.07 12.24 13.43
CA ASP A 216 12.93 13.05 12.23
C ASP A 216 12.67 12.22 10.94
N ASP A 217 12.04 11.05 11.11
CA ASP A 217 12.22 9.85 10.29
C ASP A 217 10.88 9.21 9.89
N ASP A 218 9.73 9.84 10.11
CA ASP A 218 8.43 9.36 9.61
C ASP A 218 8.09 9.96 8.24
N THR A 219 8.98 9.73 7.28
CA THR A 219 8.88 10.31 5.94
C THR A 219 7.75 9.65 5.14
N LEU A 220 7.12 10.43 4.25
CA LEU A 220 6.15 9.96 3.24
C LEU A 220 6.57 8.62 2.60
N VAL A 221 7.84 8.54 2.20
CA VAL A 221 8.42 7.36 1.54
C VAL A 221 8.32 6.13 2.44
N ARG A 222 8.69 6.23 3.73
CA ARG A 222 8.62 5.08 4.64
C ARG A 222 7.20 4.56 4.82
N ARG A 223 6.20 5.45 4.90
CA ARG A 223 4.79 5.05 5.01
C ARG A 223 4.27 4.38 3.75
N ILE A 224 4.67 4.87 2.57
CA ILE A 224 4.36 4.22 1.28
C ILE A 224 5.01 2.82 1.23
N LEU A 225 6.30 2.72 1.57
CA LEU A 225 7.00 1.43 1.61
C LEU A 225 6.32 0.45 2.57
N ALA A 226 5.86 0.92 3.73
CA ALA A 226 5.17 0.08 4.70
C ALA A 226 3.88 -0.52 4.16
N VAL A 227 3.04 0.32 3.56
CA VAL A 227 1.77 -0.11 2.96
C VAL A 227 1.99 -1.08 1.80
N GLU A 228 2.96 -0.80 0.93
CA GLU A 228 3.27 -1.69 -0.19
C GLU A 228 3.87 -3.02 0.25
N SER A 229 4.60 -3.01 1.38
CA SER A 229 5.08 -4.24 1.99
C SER A 229 3.93 -5.14 2.43
N VAL A 230 2.84 -4.59 2.96
CA VAL A 230 1.62 -5.35 3.29
C VAL A 230 0.92 -5.84 2.03
N ALA A 231 0.85 -5.03 0.98
CA ALA A 231 0.30 -5.44 -0.31
C ALA A 231 1.05 -6.66 -0.87
N PHE A 232 2.38 -6.67 -0.76
CA PHE A 232 3.21 -7.80 -1.12
C PHE A 232 2.95 -9.03 -0.23
N GLN A 233 2.83 -8.86 1.09
CA GLN A 233 2.45 -9.95 2.00
C GLN A 233 1.13 -10.59 1.60
N TRP A 234 0.14 -9.79 1.22
CA TRP A 234 -1.13 -10.29 0.71
C TRP A 234 -0.97 -11.09 -0.57
N HIS A 235 -0.18 -10.59 -1.54
CA HIS A 235 0.10 -11.29 -2.79
C HIS A 235 0.73 -12.67 -2.56
N VAL A 236 1.64 -12.77 -1.60
CA VAL A 236 2.23 -14.04 -1.18
C VAL A 236 1.17 -14.97 -0.58
N LEU A 237 0.35 -14.47 0.35
CA LEU A 237 -0.68 -15.28 1.02
C LEU A 237 -1.80 -15.75 0.08
N SER A 238 -2.27 -14.88 -0.81
CA SER A 238 -3.31 -15.24 -1.77
C SER A 238 -2.82 -16.29 -2.78
N THR A 239 -1.52 -16.36 -3.04
CA THR A 239 -0.90 -17.40 -3.87
C THR A 239 -0.79 -18.74 -3.12
N ILE A 240 -0.49 -18.70 -1.82
CA ILE A 240 -0.28 -19.90 -1.00
C ILE A 240 -1.61 -20.55 -0.58
N ILE A 241 -2.57 -19.74 -0.14
CA ILE A 241 -3.78 -20.23 0.50
C ILE A 241 -4.82 -20.50 -0.58
N ALA A 242 -4.87 -21.74 -1.05
CA ALA A 242 -5.95 -22.21 -1.92
C ALA A 242 -7.25 -22.42 -1.11
N ALA A 243 -8.16 -21.45 -1.25
CA ALA A 243 -9.61 -21.47 -1.04
C ALA A 243 -10.18 -22.51 -0.05
N HIS A 244 -10.03 -22.29 1.25
CA HIS A 244 -10.99 -22.85 2.24
C HIS A 244 -12.16 -21.89 2.50
N ASP A 245 -11.97 -20.59 2.26
CA ASP A 245 -12.96 -19.52 2.47
C ASP A 245 -12.80 -18.41 1.42
N GLN A 246 -13.14 -18.70 0.16
CA GLN A 246 -12.96 -17.77 -0.96
C GLN A 246 -13.59 -16.39 -0.67
N GLN A 247 -14.75 -16.36 -0.02
CA GLN A 247 -15.45 -15.13 0.33
C GLN A 247 -14.61 -14.24 1.26
N ARG A 248 -14.02 -14.80 2.32
CA ARG A 248 -13.14 -14.03 3.22
C ARG A 248 -11.88 -13.54 2.51
N HIS A 249 -11.34 -14.35 1.60
CA HIS A 249 -10.19 -13.97 0.78
C HIS A 249 -10.48 -12.79 -0.13
N ASP A 250 -11.61 -12.82 -0.85
CA ASP A 250 -12.01 -11.76 -1.76
C ASP A 250 -12.25 -10.45 -0.98
N VAL A 251 -12.91 -10.52 0.18
CA VAL A 251 -13.11 -9.35 1.05
C VAL A 251 -11.77 -8.78 1.53
N LEU A 252 -10.82 -9.61 1.97
CA LEU A 252 -9.51 -9.13 2.42
C LEU A 252 -8.69 -8.52 1.29
N ALA A 253 -8.79 -9.02 0.05
CA ALA A 253 -8.18 -8.38 -1.10
C ALA A 253 -8.70 -6.95 -1.30
N LEU A 254 -10.01 -6.76 -1.15
CA LEU A 254 -10.65 -5.44 -1.23
C LEU A 254 -10.22 -4.54 -0.07
N VAL A 255 -10.13 -5.07 1.16
CA VAL A 255 -9.62 -4.32 2.33
C VAL A 255 -8.19 -3.84 2.09
N VAL A 256 -7.30 -4.68 1.57
CA VAL A 256 -5.91 -4.30 1.27
C VAL A 256 -5.86 -3.19 0.22
N HIS A 257 -6.62 -3.34 -0.86
CA HIS A 257 -6.70 -2.33 -1.91
C HIS A 257 -7.25 -0.99 -1.37
N GLU A 258 -8.36 -1.02 -0.63
CA GLU A 258 -8.95 0.16 -0.03
C GLU A 258 -8.03 0.81 1.02
N ALA A 259 -7.28 0.01 1.79
CA ALA A 259 -6.30 0.50 2.76
C ALA A 259 -5.17 1.28 2.07
N ARG A 260 -4.62 0.72 0.97
CA ARG A 260 -3.59 1.39 0.16
C ARG A 260 -4.09 2.75 -0.33
N ALA A 261 -5.24 2.76 -1.00
CA ALA A 261 -5.83 3.96 -1.57
C ALA A 261 -6.15 5.01 -0.49
N TYR A 262 -6.67 4.58 0.68
CA TYR A 262 -6.97 5.48 1.79
C TYR A 262 -5.71 6.11 2.40
N VAL A 263 -4.62 5.34 2.56
CA VAL A 263 -3.34 5.87 3.03
C VAL A 263 -2.79 6.89 2.04
N TYR A 264 -2.79 6.58 0.74
CA TYR A 264 -2.33 7.51 -0.29
C TYR A 264 -3.11 8.82 -0.28
N ALA A 265 -4.43 8.75 -0.19
CA ALA A 265 -5.28 9.93 -0.12
C ALA A 265 -5.07 10.76 1.16
N GLY A 266 -4.57 10.16 2.23
CA GLY A 266 -4.18 10.88 3.44
C GLY A 266 -2.81 11.55 3.35
N LEU A 267 -1.84 10.89 2.72
CA LEU A 267 -0.44 11.32 2.70
C LEU A 267 -0.12 12.31 1.59
N VAL A 268 -0.63 12.06 0.38
CA VAL A 268 -0.28 12.83 -0.82
C VAL A 268 -0.68 14.30 -0.70
N PRO A 269 -1.92 14.66 -0.29
CA PRO A 269 -2.30 16.07 -0.14
C PRO A 269 -1.43 16.82 0.87
N GLN A 270 -0.95 16.15 1.91
CA GLN A 270 -0.04 16.76 2.89
C GLN A 270 1.33 17.02 2.27
N ALA A 271 1.85 16.05 1.52
CA ALA A 271 3.17 16.15 0.90
C ALA A 271 3.26 17.26 -0.16
N ILE A 272 2.18 17.48 -0.93
CA ILE A 272 2.11 18.57 -1.91
C ILE A 272 1.57 19.89 -1.33
N GLN A 273 1.29 19.92 -0.02
CA GLN A 273 0.75 21.08 0.71
C GLN A 273 -0.59 21.57 0.16
N ALA A 274 -1.49 20.64 -0.20
CA ALA A 274 -2.72 20.95 -0.89
C ALA A 274 -3.65 21.90 -0.10
N ALA A 275 -3.67 21.78 1.23
CA ALA A 275 -4.49 22.61 2.11
C ALA A 275 -4.16 24.11 2.07
N GLY A 276 -2.97 24.50 1.59
CA GLY A 276 -2.58 25.90 1.44
C GLY A 276 -3.11 26.55 0.15
N ILE A 277 -3.44 25.75 -0.87
CA ILE A 277 -3.78 26.22 -2.22
C ILE A 277 -5.02 27.11 -2.24
N PRO A 278 -6.15 26.75 -1.57
CA PRO A 278 -7.36 27.58 -1.63
C PRO A 278 -7.12 29.02 -1.18
N ARG A 279 -6.28 29.23 -0.17
CA ARG A 279 -5.91 30.57 0.31
C ARG A 279 -5.10 31.35 -0.72
N LEU A 280 -4.18 30.70 -1.43
CA LEU A 280 -3.41 31.35 -2.49
C LEU A 280 -4.32 31.80 -3.65
N ILE A 281 -5.33 31.01 -3.98
CA ILE A 281 -6.35 31.35 -4.98
C ILE A 281 -7.23 32.50 -4.49
N GLU A 282 -7.69 32.46 -3.24
CA GLU A 282 -8.54 33.53 -2.66
C GLU A 282 -7.84 34.90 -2.69
N HIS A 283 -6.51 34.92 -2.48
CA HIS A 283 -5.72 36.16 -2.51
C HIS A 283 -5.35 36.65 -3.92
N ALA A 284 -5.60 35.87 -4.97
CA ALA A 284 -5.39 36.30 -6.34
C ALA A 284 -6.48 37.29 -6.79
N THR A 285 -6.14 38.15 -7.75
CA THR A 285 -7.06 39.16 -8.29
C THR A 285 -7.83 38.60 -9.49
N TRP A 286 -9.15 38.43 -9.34
CA TRP A 286 -10.04 37.85 -10.37
C TRP A 286 -10.92 38.88 -11.09
N ASP A 287 -10.68 40.18 -10.86
CA ASP A 287 -11.48 41.28 -11.40
C ASP A 287 -10.78 42.01 -12.58
N VAL A 288 -9.60 41.56 -13.00
CA VAL A 288 -8.78 42.21 -14.05
C VAL A 288 -8.35 41.21 -15.12
N VAL A 289 -8.12 41.71 -16.34
CA VAL A 289 -7.49 40.91 -17.43
C VAL A 289 -6.08 40.53 -17.03
N GLY A 290 -5.88 39.26 -16.68
CA GLY A 290 -4.55 38.66 -16.56
C GLY A 290 -3.97 38.34 -17.93
N THR A 291 -2.70 38.68 -18.18
CA THR A 291 -1.97 38.29 -19.39
C THR A 291 -1.11 37.04 -19.20
N ARG A 292 -1.01 36.54 -17.96
CA ARG A 292 -0.21 35.39 -17.54
C ARG A 292 -0.96 34.65 -16.44
N HIS A 293 -0.58 33.38 -16.23
CA HIS A 293 -1.07 32.58 -15.12
C HIS A 293 -0.58 33.14 -13.78
N ASN A 294 -1.31 32.82 -12.71
CA ASN A 294 -1.00 33.22 -11.34
C ASN A 294 0.19 32.43 -10.77
N GLU A 295 0.97 33.04 -9.88
CA GLU A 295 2.17 32.47 -9.24
C GLU A 295 1.91 31.18 -8.43
N TYR A 296 0.68 31.00 -7.94
CA TYR A 296 0.32 29.76 -7.23
C TYR A 296 0.42 28.53 -8.15
N VAL A 297 0.24 28.69 -9.47
CA VAL A 297 0.40 27.61 -10.45
C VAL A 297 1.84 27.12 -10.47
N VAL A 298 2.81 28.03 -10.46
CA VAL A 298 4.24 27.68 -10.41
C VAL A 298 4.58 26.97 -9.09
N THR A 299 4.02 27.46 -7.99
CA THR A 299 4.20 26.86 -6.66
C THR A 299 3.67 25.43 -6.61
N LEU A 300 2.49 25.18 -7.19
CA LEU A 300 1.87 23.88 -7.31
C LEU A 300 2.72 22.89 -8.10
N VAL A 301 3.14 23.28 -9.31
CA VAL A 301 3.98 22.45 -10.18
C VAL A 301 5.28 22.10 -9.45
N ARG A 302 5.87 23.06 -8.73
CA ARG A 302 7.07 22.81 -7.92
C ARG A 302 6.82 21.79 -6.81
N HIS A 303 5.74 21.91 -6.04
CA HIS A 303 5.41 20.94 -4.98
C HIS A 303 5.19 19.53 -5.56
N CYS A 304 4.50 19.42 -6.69
CA CYS A 304 4.30 18.15 -7.38
C CYS A 304 5.62 17.57 -7.89
N GLY A 305 6.51 18.40 -8.44
CA GLY A 305 7.84 17.98 -8.88
C GLY A 305 8.74 17.50 -7.74
N LEU A 306 8.69 18.17 -6.57
CA LEU A 306 9.41 17.73 -5.37
C LEU A 306 8.87 16.40 -4.84
N PHE A 307 7.55 16.22 -4.85
CA PHE A 307 6.93 14.94 -4.53
C PHE A 307 7.38 13.84 -5.50
N TRP A 308 7.33 14.11 -6.80
CA TRP A 308 7.71 13.14 -7.84
C TRP A 308 9.19 12.76 -7.77
N GLY A 309 10.06 13.73 -7.49
CA GLY A 309 11.49 13.50 -7.28
C GLY A 309 11.84 12.80 -5.96
N SER A 310 10.86 12.48 -5.11
CA SER A 310 11.11 11.70 -3.90
C SER A 310 11.38 10.23 -4.23
N ALA A 311 12.03 9.51 -3.31
CA ALA A 311 12.45 8.10 -3.48
C ALA A 311 11.27 7.10 -3.39
N VAL A 312 10.14 7.42 -4.00
CA VAL A 312 8.94 6.59 -4.06
C VAL A 312 9.13 5.44 -5.07
N PRO A 313 8.64 4.22 -4.77
CA PRO A 313 8.80 3.08 -5.66
C PRO A 313 8.07 3.25 -7.00
N VAL A 314 8.76 2.91 -8.09
CA VAL A 314 8.26 3.01 -9.48
C VAL A 314 6.94 2.27 -9.67
N ALA A 315 6.81 1.08 -9.10
CA ALA A 315 5.62 0.25 -9.24
C ALA A 315 4.31 0.91 -8.78
N VAL A 316 4.39 1.94 -7.93
CA VAL A 316 3.24 2.69 -7.43
C VAL A 316 3.23 4.15 -7.87
N ARG A 317 4.20 4.57 -8.68
CA ARG A 317 4.33 5.96 -9.09
C ARG A 317 3.11 6.44 -9.86
N ASP A 318 2.58 5.65 -10.80
CA ASP A 318 1.39 6.03 -11.55
C ASP A 318 0.14 6.12 -10.66
N GLU A 319 -0.05 5.14 -9.76
CA GLU A 319 -1.14 5.15 -8.79
C GLU A 319 -1.06 6.38 -7.87
N LEU A 320 0.13 6.71 -7.37
CA LEU A 320 0.35 7.90 -6.55
C LEU A 320 0.20 9.20 -7.33
N TRP A 321 0.62 9.22 -8.60
CA TRP A 321 0.46 10.37 -9.47
C TRP A 321 -1.02 10.67 -9.72
N ALA A 322 -1.85 9.64 -9.90
CA ALA A 322 -3.30 9.78 -9.96
C ALA A 322 -3.85 10.52 -8.74
N VAL A 323 -3.35 10.18 -7.54
CA VAL A 323 -3.75 10.82 -6.28
C VAL A 323 -3.23 12.26 -6.20
N VAL A 324 -2.02 12.54 -6.70
CA VAL A 324 -1.47 13.92 -6.80
C VAL A 324 -2.37 14.78 -7.68
N VAL A 325 -2.63 14.33 -8.91
CA VAL A 325 -3.48 15.05 -9.87
C VAL A 325 -4.84 15.33 -9.26
N ARG A 326 -5.46 14.31 -8.65
CA ARG A 326 -6.74 14.46 -7.96
C ARG A 326 -6.68 15.54 -6.87
N ALA A 327 -5.71 15.45 -5.96
CA ALA A 327 -5.59 16.37 -4.84
C ALA A 327 -5.39 17.83 -5.29
N VAL A 328 -4.63 18.03 -6.38
CA VAL A 328 -4.45 19.34 -7.01
C VAL A 328 -5.76 19.86 -7.60
N MET A 329 -6.48 19.04 -8.37
CA MET A 329 -7.73 19.48 -9.01
C MET A 329 -8.85 19.74 -8.00
N GLU A 330 -8.96 18.95 -6.93
CA GLU A 330 -9.88 19.21 -5.82
C GLU A 330 -9.54 20.53 -5.12
N ALA A 331 -8.26 20.78 -4.83
CA ALA A 331 -7.84 22.03 -4.19
C ALA A 331 -8.02 23.26 -5.08
N LEU A 332 -7.93 23.12 -6.41
CA LEU A 332 -8.30 24.18 -7.36
C LEU A 332 -9.79 24.51 -7.27
N VAL A 333 -10.66 23.50 -7.31
CA VAL A 333 -12.11 23.72 -7.25
C VAL A 333 -12.51 24.33 -5.91
N ASP A 334 -11.96 23.85 -4.80
CA ASP A 334 -12.17 24.44 -3.48
C ASP A 334 -11.68 25.90 -3.42
N GLY A 335 -10.51 26.19 -3.98
CA GLY A 335 -10.01 27.56 -4.10
C GLY A 335 -10.94 28.46 -4.92
N TYR A 336 -11.33 28.04 -6.12
CA TYR A 336 -12.21 28.82 -7.00
C TYR A 336 -13.61 29.01 -6.39
N ALA A 337 -14.11 28.03 -5.63
CA ALA A 337 -15.39 28.15 -4.93
C ALA A 337 -15.39 29.24 -3.86
N ASN A 338 -14.23 29.53 -3.27
CA ASN A 338 -14.08 30.56 -2.24
C ASN A 338 -13.88 31.98 -2.83
N VAL A 339 -13.76 32.12 -4.15
CA VAL A 339 -13.62 33.43 -4.81
C VAL A 339 -14.94 34.19 -4.82
N LYS A 340 -15.01 35.29 -4.06
CA LYS A 340 -16.26 36.08 -3.87
C LYS A 340 -16.67 36.91 -5.08
N LYS A 341 -15.70 37.41 -5.85
CA LYS A 341 -15.92 38.24 -7.04
C LYS A 341 -15.01 37.75 -8.15
N CYS A 342 -15.61 37.42 -9.29
CA CYS A 342 -14.88 36.92 -10.45
C CYS A 342 -15.54 37.45 -11.72
N SER A 343 -14.80 38.25 -12.49
CA SER A 343 -15.29 38.80 -13.76
C SER A 343 -15.28 37.72 -14.86
N ALA A 344 -15.87 38.02 -16.03
CA ALA A 344 -15.76 37.13 -17.19
C ALA A 344 -14.30 36.92 -17.62
N GLU A 345 -13.48 37.96 -17.45
CA GLU A 345 -12.04 37.95 -17.70
C GLU A 345 -11.30 37.13 -16.63
N GLY A 346 -11.72 37.23 -15.35
CA GLY A 346 -11.22 36.40 -14.26
C GLY A 346 -11.47 34.90 -14.48
N ARG A 347 -12.63 34.53 -15.02
CA ARG A 347 -12.90 33.12 -15.41
C ARG A 347 -12.05 32.65 -16.58
N ALA A 348 -11.75 33.53 -17.53
CA ALA A 348 -10.78 33.24 -18.58
C ALA A 348 -9.38 33.05 -17.99
N LEU A 349 -9.00 33.84 -16.97
CA LEU A 349 -7.76 33.65 -16.21
C LEU A 349 -7.72 32.31 -15.45
N MET A 350 -8.82 31.90 -14.79
CA MET A 350 -8.91 30.55 -14.17
C MET A 350 -8.68 29.42 -15.18
N SER A 351 -9.19 29.60 -16.41
CA SER A 351 -8.98 28.64 -17.50
C SER A 351 -7.52 28.64 -17.98
N MET A 352 -6.88 29.80 -18.01
CA MET A 352 -5.46 29.94 -18.32
C MET A 352 -4.58 29.29 -17.25
N ASP A 353 -4.88 29.51 -15.97
CA ASP A 353 -4.20 28.88 -14.84
C ASP A 353 -4.30 27.35 -14.90
N LEU A 354 -5.50 26.83 -15.18
CA LEU A 354 -5.74 25.40 -15.33
C LEU A 354 -4.90 24.81 -16.49
N MET A 355 -4.81 25.50 -17.62
CA MET A 355 -4.03 25.05 -18.77
C MET A 355 -2.52 25.11 -18.48
N ALA A 356 -2.03 26.17 -17.84
CA ALA A 356 -0.64 26.28 -17.45
C ALA A 356 -0.23 25.20 -16.43
N LEU A 357 -1.11 24.92 -15.46
CA LEU A 357 -0.91 23.87 -14.48
C LEU A 357 -0.84 22.50 -15.14
N GLN A 358 -1.74 22.18 -16.07
CA GLN A 358 -1.73 20.91 -16.81
C GLN A 358 -0.43 20.73 -17.58
N ASN A 359 -0.02 21.74 -18.34
CA ASN A 359 1.24 21.67 -19.08
C ASN A 359 2.44 21.43 -18.13
N GLY A 360 2.41 22.03 -16.93
CA GLY A 360 3.43 21.81 -15.91
C GLY A 360 3.40 20.40 -15.32
N LEU A 361 2.22 19.84 -15.06
CA LEU A 361 2.06 18.47 -14.58
C LEU A 361 2.43 17.43 -15.66
N ASP A 362 2.04 17.67 -16.91
CA ASP A 362 2.40 16.84 -18.06
C ASP A 362 3.92 16.79 -18.30
N LEU A 363 4.64 17.87 -17.96
CA LEU A 363 6.10 17.89 -18.03
C LEU A 363 6.76 16.99 -16.95
N ILE A 364 6.07 16.77 -15.83
CA ILE A 364 6.55 15.90 -14.74
C ILE A 364 6.24 14.43 -15.07
N ASN A 365 4.99 14.14 -15.43
CA ASN A 365 4.56 12.82 -15.85
C ASN A 365 3.39 12.97 -16.85
N HIS A 366 3.54 12.38 -18.05
CA HIS A 366 2.60 12.49 -19.16
C HIS A 366 1.24 11.79 -18.95
N THR A 367 1.03 11.09 -17.83
CA THR A 367 -0.19 10.31 -17.56
C THR A 367 -1.39 11.13 -17.09
N VAL A 368 -1.28 12.46 -16.94
CA VAL A 368 -2.36 13.33 -16.39
C VAL A 368 -3.61 13.31 -17.27
N SER A 369 -3.46 13.20 -18.58
CA SER A 369 -4.57 13.33 -19.54
C SER A 369 -5.57 12.17 -19.53
N GLU A 370 -5.17 10.99 -19.04
CA GLU A 370 -6.03 9.79 -19.02
C GLU A 370 -6.83 9.64 -17.71
N HIS A 371 -6.57 10.48 -16.70
CA HIS A 371 -7.19 10.36 -15.39
C HIS A 371 -8.56 11.04 -15.33
N ARG A 372 -9.53 10.37 -14.68
CA ARG A 372 -10.89 10.89 -14.41
C ARG A 372 -10.86 12.29 -13.77
N TRP A 373 -9.93 12.49 -12.83
CA TRP A 373 -9.72 13.74 -12.11
C TRP A 373 -8.77 14.70 -12.81
N GLY A 374 -8.60 14.55 -14.13
CA GLY A 374 -7.79 15.45 -14.93
C GLY A 374 -8.49 16.77 -15.22
N ARG A 375 -8.15 17.37 -16.37
CA ARG A 375 -8.63 18.68 -16.81
C ARG A 375 -10.14 18.87 -16.72
N ALA A 376 -10.90 17.84 -17.09
CA ALA A 376 -12.33 17.94 -17.27
C ALA A 376 -13.05 18.37 -15.98
N TYR A 377 -12.59 17.91 -14.82
CA TYR A 377 -13.21 18.20 -13.53
C TYR A 377 -13.23 19.71 -13.23
N VAL A 378 -12.05 20.36 -13.22
CA VAL A 378 -11.95 21.80 -12.97
C VAL A 378 -12.53 22.62 -14.11
N HIS A 379 -12.34 22.18 -15.35
CA HIS A 379 -12.89 22.86 -16.52
C HIS A 379 -14.42 22.91 -16.48
N ASN A 380 -15.08 21.81 -16.12
CA ASN A 380 -16.53 21.75 -15.98
C ASN A 380 -17.04 22.65 -14.86
N TYR A 381 -16.30 22.74 -13.75
CA TYR A 381 -16.60 23.69 -12.69
C TYR A 381 -16.54 25.15 -13.17
N ILE A 382 -15.48 25.55 -13.87
CA ILE A 382 -15.36 26.91 -14.43
C ILE A 382 -16.46 27.17 -15.46
N LYS A 383 -16.75 26.19 -16.33
CA LYS A 383 -17.79 26.29 -17.36
C LYS A 383 -19.18 26.50 -16.78
N ALA A 384 -19.46 25.94 -15.59
CA ALA A 384 -20.75 26.06 -14.93
C ALA A 384 -21.18 27.53 -14.71
N TYR A 385 -20.23 28.44 -14.47
CA TYR A 385 -20.49 29.88 -14.28
C TYR A 385 -20.98 30.61 -15.54
N TYR A 386 -20.93 29.98 -16.71
CA TYR A 386 -21.42 30.58 -17.96
C TYR A 386 -22.86 30.18 -18.28
N PHE A 387 -23.43 29.21 -17.58
CA PHE A 387 -24.80 28.76 -17.82
C PHE A 387 -25.82 29.60 -17.06
N GLN A 388 -26.98 29.80 -17.68
CA GLN A 388 -28.18 30.26 -16.98
C GLN A 388 -28.78 29.11 -16.16
N GLU A 389 -29.59 29.41 -15.13
CA GLU A 389 -30.18 28.42 -14.23
C GLU A 389 -30.77 27.16 -14.93
N PRO A 390 -31.59 27.26 -15.99
CA PRO A 390 -32.13 26.07 -16.65
C PRO A 390 -31.07 25.24 -17.38
N GLU A 391 -30.08 25.89 -17.97
CA GLU A 391 -28.95 25.23 -18.66
C GLU A 391 -28.00 24.58 -17.66
N LEU A 392 -27.82 25.21 -16.49
CA LEU A 392 -27.01 24.69 -15.40
C LEU A 392 -27.63 23.41 -14.83
N LEU A 393 -28.96 23.38 -14.61
CA LEU A 393 -29.65 22.17 -14.16
C LEU A 393 -29.49 21.02 -15.16
N ALA A 394 -29.68 21.28 -16.45
CA ALA A 394 -29.46 20.29 -17.51
C ALA A 394 -27.99 19.82 -17.57
N PHE A 395 -27.04 20.73 -17.37
CA PHE A 395 -25.62 20.42 -17.31
C PHE A 395 -25.27 19.54 -16.11
N ILE A 396 -25.80 19.85 -14.92
CA ILE A 396 -25.60 19.06 -13.71
C ILE A 396 -26.14 17.64 -13.93
N ASP A 397 -27.37 17.49 -14.47
CA ASP A 397 -27.95 16.18 -14.76
C ASP A 397 -27.09 15.35 -15.73
N ALA A 398 -26.48 15.99 -16.73
CA ALA A 398 -25.57 15.33 -17.67
C ALA A 398 -24.20 14.93 -17.07
N ASN A 399 -23.80 15.49 -15.92
CA ASN A 399 -22.47 15.31 -15.32
C ASN A 399 -22.52 14.70 -13.89
N LYS A 400 -23.63 14.09 -13.48
CA LYS A 400 -23.84 13.50 -12.13
C LYS A 400 -23.10 12.18 -11.84
N SER A 401 -22.32 11.67 -12.78
CA SER A 401 -21.71 10.33 -12.78
C SER A 401 -20.35 10.23 -12.09
#